data_AF-A0A8J1YUY6-F1
#
_entry.id   AF-A0A8J1YUY6-F1
#
_cell.length_a   1.000
_cell.length_b   1.000
_cell.length_c   1.000
_cell.angle_alpha   90.00
_cell.angle_beta   90.00
_cell.angle_gamma   90.00
#
_symmetry.space_group_name_H-M   'P 1'
#
loop_
_entity.id
_entity.type
_entity.pdbx_description
1 polymer ?
#
loop_
_entity_poly.entity_id
_entity_poly.type
_entity_poly.pdbx_seq_one_letter_code
_entity_poly.pdbx_strand_id
1 'polypeptide(L)'
;MLHVFLSARNRKLPTFYFLLLLGSFFFYNPASTAANAEIIHTVHTATQHITGAKPLQFLSQRRGAVERVVEKFIRDTYGVSGATGGSAEESASGINEEVPPNQEESANAVDTLLQQAPSPETMRSALLYSVVIYLGLLTVMSILYFSSSQGVDDTDFIVPGGFSDEIYDCFAQPNVCVASFCCPFARWSDTVSQADLLPFNVGLALWILAGLIDLAWFFPAGFLILVVLGSYHRMRLRRVYKLPTQNVSDVLSYLFCMPCAIAQEARHAERVRSIAEAVQNGPRTHFNNVSKPRMQQPADAIPKQR
;
A
#
# COMPACT_ATOMS: atom_id res chain seq x y z
N MET A 1 -10.57 28.84 -4.93
CA MET A 1 -10.07 27.69 -4.15
C MET A 1 -10.81 27.45 -2.83
N LEU A 2 -11.52 28.43 -2.24
CA LEU A 2 -12.31 28.25 -1.01
C LEU A 2 -13.65 27.47 -1.20
N HIS A 3 -14.19 27.41 -2.42
CA HIS A 3 -15.46 26.73 -2.70
C HIS A 3 -15.35 25.20 -2.91
N VAL A 4 -14.14 24.66 -3.09
CA VAL A 4 -13.93 23.20 -3.19
C VAL A 4 -13.89 22.54 -1.80
N PHE A 5 -13.60 23.31 -0.75
CA PHE A 5 -13.52 22.81 0.63
C PHE A 5 -14.88 22.79 1.38
N LEU A 6 -15.86 23.59 0.98
CA LEU A 6 -17.15 23.68 1.69
C LEU A 6 -18.14 22.54 1.37
N SER A 7 -17.80 21.61 0.47
CA SER A 7 -18.65 20.46 0.13
C SER A 7 -18.10 19.12 0.65
N ALA A 8 -17.32 19.13 1.74
CA ALA A 8 -16.78 17.92 2.37
C ALA A 8 -17.55 17.45 3.62
N ARG A 9 -18.82 17.84 3.78
CA ARG A 9 -19.71 17.34 4.86
C ARG A 9 -20.48 16.07 4.48
N ASN A 10 -20.12 15.41 3.38
CA ASN A 10 -20.73 14.15 2.95
C ASN A 10 -19.74 12.99 3.07
N ARG A 11 -20.07 12.02 3.94
CA ARG A 11 -19.26 10.87 4.39
C ARG A 11 -18.88 9.85 3.30
N LYS A 12 -18.95 10.20 2.01
CA LYS A 12 -18.69 9.30 0.87
C LYS A 12 -17.45 9.65 0.04
N LEU A 13 -16.72 10.71 0.40
CA LEU A 13 -15.47 11.10 -0.27
C LEU A 13 -14.30 10.06 -0.20
N PRO A 14 -14.18 9.19 0.83
CA PRO A 14 -13.03 8.28 0.92
C PRO A 14 -12.97 7.25 -0.21
N THR A 15 -14.13 6.79 -0.69
CA THR A 15 -14.21 5.75 -1.74
C THR A 15 -13.71 6.27 -3.08
N PHE A 16 -13.90 7.57 -3.39
CA PHE A 16 -13.54 8.14 -4.69
C PHE A 16 -12.02 8.33 -4.84
N TYR A 17 -11.33 8.80 -3.81
CA TYR A 17 -9.87 8.94 -3.82
C TYR A 17 -9.14 7.60 -3.71
N PHE A 18 -9.70 6.65 -2.94
CA PHE A 18 -9.19 5.28 -2.87
C PHE A 18 -9.32 4.57 -4.23
N LEU A 19 -10.41 4.80 -4.97
CA LEU A 19 -10.60 4.30 -6.34
C LEU A 19 -9.73 5.04 -7.37
N LEU A 20 -9.32 6.28 -7.15
CA LEU A 20 -8.36 6.99 -8.02
C LEU A 20 -6.92 6.51 -7.80
N LEU A 21 -6.52 6.19 -6.57
CA LEU A 21 -5.21 5.61 -6.28
C LEU A 21 -5.12 4.15 -6.74
N LEU A 22 -6.16 3.34 -6.51
CA LEU A 22 -6.27 2.02 -7.12
C LEU A 22 -6.41 2.11 -8.64
N GLY A 23 -7.14 3.10 -9.14
CA GLY A 23 -7.31 3.36 -10.55
C GLY A 23 -5.98 3.69 -11.24
N SER A 24 -5.10 4.46 -10.60
CA SER A 24 -3.78 4.74 -11.17
C SER A 24 -2.90 3.48 -11.25
N PHE A 25 -3.07 2.53 -10.32
CA PHE A 25 -2.37 1.24 -10.32
C PHE A 25 -2.96 0.21 -11.31
N PHE A 26 -4.27 0.25 -11.58
CA PHE A 26 -4.96 -0.69 -12.48
C PHE A 26 -5.15 -0.19 -13.93
N PHE A 27 -5.05 1.13 -14.18
CA PHE A 27 -5.40 1.69 -15.49
C PHE A 27 -4.20 1.98 -16.41
N TYR A 28 -2.96 1.74 -15.98
CA TYR A 28 -1.78 1.96 -16.84
C TYR A 28 -1.31 0.69 -17.55
N ASN A 29 -2.26 -0.07 -18.13
CA ASN A 29 -1.91 -1.06 -19.15
C ASN A 29 -2.98 -1.09 -20.24
N PRO A 30 -2.74 -0.50 -21.43
CA PRO A 30 -3.70 -0.56 -22.52
C PRO A 30 -3.96 -1.99 -22.98
N ALA A 31 -2.99 -2.90 -22.91
CA ALA A 31 -3.18 -4.32 -23.23
C ALA A 31 -4.04 -5.06 -22.18
N SER A 32 -4.10 -4.57 -20.94
CA SER A 32 -5.02 -5.12 -19.94
C SER A 32 -6.38 -4.42 -19.94
N THR A 33 -6.61 -3.31 -20.65
CA THR A 33 -7.94 -2.67 -20.65
C THR A 33 -9.01 -3.56 -21.29
N ALA A 34 -8.70 -4.36 -22.31
CA ALA A 34 -9.64 -5.31 -22.90
C ALA A 34 -9.93 -6.50 -21.97
N ALA A 35 -8.87 -7.16 -21.46
CA ALA A 35 -9.00 -8.28 -20.51
C ALA A 35 -9.61 -7.84 -19.17
N ASN A 36 -9.26 -6.66 -18.66
CA ASN A 36 -9.83 -6.07 -17.46
C ASN A 36 -11.25 -5.56 -17.71
N ALA A 37 -11.61 -5.06 -18.90
CA ALA A 37 -12.99 -4.72 -19.21
C ALA A 37 -13.88 -5.96 -19.16
N GLU A 38 -13.40 -7.11 -19.65
CA GLU A 38 -14.12 -8.38 -19.58
C GLU A 38 -14.21 -8.92 -18.16
N ILE A 39 -13.13 -8.84 -17.37
CA ILE A 39 -13.14 -9.21 -15.94
C ILE A 39 -14.04 -8.26 -15.13
N ILE A 40 -13.97 -6.95 -15.37
CA ILE A 40 -14.82 -5.94 -14.70
C ILE A 40 -16.28 -6.15 -15.10
N HIS A 41 -16.58 -6.41 -16.38
CA HIS A 41 -17.92 -6.75 -16.83
C HIS A 41 -18.41 -8.05 -16.17
N THR A 42 -17.55 -9.07 -16.07
CA THR A 42 -17.86 -10.35 -15.40
C THR A 42 -18.11 -10.17 -13.90
N VAL A 43 -17.26 -9.39 -13.21
CA VAL A 43 -17.39 -9.08 -11.78
C VAL A 43 -18.59 -8.19 -11.52
N HIS A 44 -18.86 -7.20 -12.39
CA HIS A 44 -20.04 -6.34 -12.30
C HIS A 44 -21.32 -7.15 -12.52
N THR A 45 -21.36 -8.02 -13.53
CA THR A 45 -22.48 -8.92 -13.81
C THR A 45 -22.69 -9.91 -12.65
N ALA A 46 -21.62 -10.48 -12.10
CA ALA A 46 -21.67 -11.35 -10.93
C ALA A 46 -22.17 -10.59 -9.68
N THR A 47 -21.74 -9.34 -9.49
CA THR A 47 -22.16 -8.49 -8.37
C THR A 47 -23.62 -8.10 -8.48
N GLN A 48 -24.11 -7.77 -9.69
CA GLN A 48 -25.53 -7.51 -9.93
C GLN A 48 -26.40 -8.75 -9.62
N HIS A 49 -25.91 -9.95 -9.93
CA HIS A 49 -26.57 -11.20 -9.55
C HIS A 49 -26.57 -11.47 -8.03
N ILE A 50 -25.52 -11.07 -7.31
CA ILE A 50 -25.41 -11.24 -5.85
C ILE A 50 -26.32 -10.25 -5.11
N THR A 51 -26.49 -9.03 -5.61
CA THR A 51 -27.35 -8.02 -4.98
C THR A 51 -28.85 -8.30 -5.12
N GLY A 52 -29.25 -9.29 -5.93
CA GLY A 52 -30.65 -9.67 -6.16
C GLY A 52 -31.12 -11.00 -5.56
N ALA A 53 -30.23 -11.84 -5.01
CA ALA A 53 -30.59 -13.20 -4.57
C ALA A 53 -29.97 -13.60 -3.22
N LYS A 54 -30.70 -14.45 -2.47
CA LYS A 54 -30.33 -14.92 -1.12
C LYS A 54 -28.95 -15.62 -1.15
N PRO A 55 -27.96 -15.22 -0.32
CA PRO A 55 -26.54 -15.46 -0.64
C PRO A 55 -26.00 -16.86 -0.30
N LEU A 56 -26.75 -17.72 0.38
CA LEU A 56 -26.16 -18.87 1.08
C LEU A 56 -26.19 -20.21 0.33
N GLN A 57 -27.01 -20.37 -0.72
CA GLN A 57 -27.04 -21.62 -1.51
C GLN A 57 -26.19 -21.58 -2.79
N PHE A 58 -25.90 -20.38 -3.33
CA PHE A 58 -25.13 -20.24 -4.57
C PHE A 58 -23.62 -20.43 -4.37
N LEU A 59 -23.11 -20.14 -3.16
CA LEU A 59 -21.68 -20.26 -2.84
C LEU A 59 -21.21 -21.72 -2.65
N SER A 60 -22.10 -22.66 -2.30
CA SER A 60 -21.72 -24.08 -2.19
C SER A 60 -21.55 -24.74 -3.56
N GLN A 61 -22.33 -24.33 -4.56
CA GLN A 61 -22.32 -24.94 -5.89
C GLN A 61 -21.12 -24.49 -6.74
N ARG A 62 -20.58 -23.28 -6.50
CA ARG A 62 -19.39 -22.78 -7.24
C ARG A 62 -18.05 -23.04 -6.57
N ARG A 63 -18.04 -23.46 -5.30
CA ARG A 63 -16.81 -23.87 -4.60
C ARG A 63 -16.06 -24.96 -5.37
N GLY A 64 -16.78 -25.99 -5.84
CA GLY A 64 -16.18 -27.08 -6.62
C GLY A 64 -15.70 -26.69 -8.03
N ALA A 65 -16.23 -25.62 -8.63
CA ALA A 65 -15.73 -25.13 -9.91
C ALA A 65 -14.42 -24.34 -9.75
N VAL A 66 -14.33 -23.52 -8.70
CA VAL A 66 -13.11 -22.76 -8.38
C VAL A 66 -11.99 -23.69 -7.93
N GLU A 67 -12.29 -24.69 -7.10
CA GLU A 67 -11.30 -25.69 -6.67
C GLU A 67 -10.70 -26.45 -7.86
N ARG A 68 -11.51 -26.82 -8.87
CA ARG A 68 -11.00 -27.49 -10.08
C ARG A 68 -10.12 -26.60 -10.96
N VAL A 69 -10.43 -25.31 -11.06
CA VAL A 69 -9.61 -24.35 -11.82
C VAL A 69 -8.29 -24.08 -11.10
N VAL A 70 -8.33 -23.94 -9.77
CA VAL A 70 -7.13 -23.76 -8.94
C VAL A 70 -6.24 -25.01 -8.95
N GLU A 71 -6.80 -26.21 -8.85
CA GLU A 71 -6.02 -27.45 -8.95
C GLU A 71 -5.36 -27.61 -10.33
N LYS A 72 -6.08 -27.28 -11.41
CA LYS A 72 -5.52 -27.34 -12.76
C LYS A 72 -4.38 -26.33 -12.91
N PHE A 73 -4.56 -25.10 -12.45
CA PHE A 73 -3.52 -24.08 -12.49
C PHE A 73 -2.29 -24.46 -11.66
N ILE A 74 -2.46 -25.02 -10.47
CA ILE A 74 -1.34 -25.49 -9.63
C ILE A 74 -0.60 -26.65 -10.32
N ARG A 75 -1.33 -27.59 -10.92
CA ARG A 75 -0.75 -28.73 -11.64
C ARG A 75 0.07 -28.26 -12.84
N ASP A 76 -0.45 -27.32 -13.62
CA ASP A 76 0.17 -26.79 -14.82
C ASP A 76 1.38 -25.89 -14.50
N THR A 77 1.33 -25.14 -13.40
CA THR A 77 2.39 -24.18 -13.02
C THR A 77 3.55 -24.84 -12.28
N TYR A 78 3.27 -25.80 -11.40
CA TYR A 78 4.28 -26.40 -10.52
C TYR A 78 4.79 -27.75 -10.99
N GLY A 79 4.29 -28.28 -12.12
CA GLY A 79 4.78 -29.53 -12.70
C GLY A 79 4.84 -30.67 -11.69
N VAL A 80 3.86 -30.74 -10.77
CA VAL A 80 3.77 -31.82 -9.78
C VAL A 80 3.33 -33.08 -10.53
N SER A 81 4.29 -33.71 -11.21
CA SER A 81 4.18 -35.09 -11.68
C SER A 81 4.08 -35.96 -10.45
N GLY A 82 2.84 -36.34 -10.10
CA GLY A 82 2.59 -37.43 -9.19
C GLY A 82 3.24 -38.69 -9.75
N ALA A 83 4.40 -39.05 -9.21
CA ALA A 83 5.08 -40.30 -9.50
C ALA A 83 4.30 -41.45 -8.87
N THR A 84 3.23 -41.90 -9.52
CA THR A 84 2.71 -43.25 -9.32
C THR A 84 3.36 -44.15 -10.36
N GLY A 85 4.46 -44.78 -9.96
CA GLY A 85 5.09 -45.86 -10.72
C GLY A 85 4.13 -47.04 -10.84
N GLY A 86 3.74 -47.33 -12.06
CA GLY A 86 3.05 -48.55 -12.46
C GLY A 86 3.57 -48.95 -13.82
N SER A 87 4.47 -49.93 -13.85
CA SER A 87 4.93 -50.57 -15.08
C SER A 87 3.78 -51.36 -15.68
N ALA A 88 3.32 -50.92 -16.85
CA ALA A 88 2.54 -51.74 -17.77
C ALA A 88 3.10 -51.50 -19.18
N GLU A 89 3.93 -52.43 -19.63
CA GLU A 89 4.20 -52.68 -21.04
C GLU A 89 2.89 -53.16 -21.68
N GLU A 90 2.28 -52.36 -22.55
CA GLU A 90 1.20 -52.82 -23.41
C GLU A 90 1.36 -52.26 -24.83
N SER A 91 1.86 -53.15 -25.67
CA SER A 91 1.64 -53.33 -27.10
C SER A 91 0.95 -52.19 -27.86
N ALA A 92 1.77 -51.49 -28.65
CA ALA A 92 1.35 -50.64 -29.74
C ALA A 92 0.58 -51.45 -30.81
N SER A 93 -0.70 -51.11 -30.99
CA SER A 93 -1.42 -51.41 -32.24
C SER A 93 -2.11 -50.13 -32.71
N GLY A 94 -1.87 -49.80 -33.98
CA GLY A 94 -2.18 -48.52 -34.58
C GLY A 94 -3.67 -48.22 -34.60
N ILE A 95 -4.07 -47.24 -33.82
CA ILE A 95 -5.33 -46.52 -33.98
C ILE A 95 -4.94 -45.17 -34.55
N ASN A 96 -5.32 -44.91 -35.81
CA ASN A 96 -5.26 -43.56 -36.37
C ASN A 96 -6.28 -42.72 -35.60
N GLU A 97 -5.83 -42.06 -34.53
CA GLU A 97 -6.65 -41.14 -33.75
C GLU A 97 -6.93 -39.92 -34.62
N GLU A 98 -8.14 -39.88 -35.17
CA GLU A 98 -8.67 -38.77 -35.93
C GLU A 98 -8.74 -37.56 -34.99
N VAL A 99 -7.77 -36.65 -35.12
CA VAL A 99 -7.69 -35.44 -34.30
C VAL A 99 -9.00 -34.67 -34.48
N PRO A 100 -9.74 -34.39 -33.39
CA PRO A 100 -11.04 -33.77 -33.50
C PRO A 100 -10.89 -32.36 -34.13
N PRO A 101 -11.77 -31.98 -35.06
CA PRO A 101 -11.66 -30.74 -35.86
C PRO A 101 -11.69 -29.44 -35.04
N ASN A 102 -11.92 -29.52 -33.73
CA ASN A 102 -11.92 -28.39 -32.80
C ASN A 102 -10.52 -28.00 -32.26
N GLN A 103 -9.48 -28.82 -32.48
CA GLN A 103 -8.12 -28.47 -32.02
C GLN A 103 -7.43 -27.43 -32.93
N GLU A 104 -7.67 -27.47 -34.24
CA GLU A 104 -7.03 -26.55 -35.18
C GLU A 104 -7.50 -25.10 -35.00
N GLU A 105 -8.79 -24.91 -34.67
CA GLU A 105 -9.35 -23.59 -34.35
C GLU A 105 -8.72 -23.00 -33.08
N SER A 106 -8.43 -23.84 -32.09
CA SER A 106 -7.78 -23.41 -30.84
C SER A 106 -6.32 -23.00 -31.03
N ALA A 107 -5.58 -23.67 -31.93
CA ALA A 107 -4.19 -23.33 -32.24
C ALA A 107 -4.10 -21.96 -32.96
N ASN A 108 -4.95 -21.73 -33.95
CA ASN A 108 -4.98 -20.47 -34.69
C ASN A 108 -5.38 -19.27 -33.80
N ALA A 109 -6.24 -19.50 -32.81
CA ALA A 109 -6.60 -18.48 -31.82
C ALA A 109 -5.41 -18.07 -30.94
N VAL A 110 -4.59 -19.03 -30.50
CA VAL A 110 -3.39 -18.75 -29.67
C VAL A 110 -2.35 -17.97 -30.46
N ASP A 111 -2.08 -18.33 -31.72
CA ASP A 111 -1.13 -17.59 -32.56
C ASP A 111 -1.60 -16.17 -32.85
N THR A 112 -2.91 -15.98 -33.04
CA THR A 112 -3.49 -14.63 -33.21
C THR A 112 -3.27 -13.78 -31.96
N LEU A 113 -3.42 -14.36 -30.76
CA LEU A 113 -3.17 -13.66 -29.50
C LEU A 113 -1.68 -13.35 -29.29
N LEU A 114 -0.78 -14.27 -29.66
CA LEU A 114 0.67 -14.05 -29.59
C LEU A 114 1.13 -12.95 -30.56
N GLN A 115 0.54 -12.88 -31.76
CA GLN A 115 0.83 -11.83 -32.73
C GLN A 115 0.30 -10.44 -32.32
N GLN A 116 -0.72 -10.39 -31.46
CA GLN A 116 -1.23 -9.13 -30.89
C GLN A 116 -0.39 -8.61 -29.71
N ALA A 117 0.61 -9.36 -29.25
CA ALA A 117 1.49 -8.89 -28.18
C ALA A 117 2.24 -7.61 -28.62
N PRO A 118 2.25 -6.54 -27.79
CA PRO A 118 2.94 -5.32 -28.14
C PRO A 118 4.44 -5.59 -28.34
N SER A 119 5.03 -4.92 -29.34
CA SER A 119 6.47 -5.04 -29.57
C SER A 119 7.26 -4.59 -28.33
N PRO A 120 8.43 -5.18 -28.05
CA PRO A 120 9.24 -4.82 -26.88
C PRO A 120 9.64 -3.33 -26.88
N GLU A 121 9.75 -2.69 -28.03
CA GLU A 121 10.00 -1.24 -28.16
C GLU A 121 8.80 -0.41 -27.70
N THR A 122 7.59 -0.86 -28.03
CA THR A 122 6.34 -0.24 -27.56
C THR A 122 6.22 -0.36 -26.05
N MET A 123 6.57 -1.51 -25.47
CA MET A 123 6.57 -1.70 -24.01
C MET A 123 7.62 -0.81 -23.31
N ARG A 124 8.84 -0.71 -23.87
CA ARG A 124 9.91 0.14 -23.31
C ARG A 124 9.54 1.62 -23.34
N SER A 125 9.02 2.10 -24.47
CA SER A 125 8.60 3.50 -24.59
C SER A 125 7.45 3.81 -23.64
N ALA A 126 6.44 2.92 -23.54
CA ALA A 126 5.35 3.06 -22.57
C ALA A 126 5.88 3.15 -21.13
N LEU A 127 6.79 2.26 -20.72
CA LEU A 127 7.41 2.30 -19.40
C LEU A 127 8.15 3.62 -19.13
N LEU A 128 8.94 4.11 -20.09
CA LEU A 128 9.65 5.37 -19.96
C LEU A 128 8.69 6.56 -19.79
N TYR A 129 7.61 6.61 -20.58
CA TYR A 129 6.58 7.64 -20.41
C TYR A 129 5.93 7.57 -19.03
N SER A 130 5.61 6.36 -18.55
CA SER A 130 5.08 6.17 -17.20
C SER A 130 6.03 6.68 -16.11
N VAL A 131 7.32 6.37 -16.22
CA VAL A 131 8.36 6.83 -15.28
C VAL A 131 8.44 8.36 -15.28
N VAL A 132 8.48 8.99 -16.45
CA VAL A 132 8.56 10.46 -16.56
C VAL A 132 7.33 11.13 -15.97
N ILE A 133 6.13 10.64 -16.29
CA ILE A 133 4.87 11.16 -15.74
C ILE A 133 4.85 10.98 -14.22
N TYR A 134 5.23 9.80 -13.73
CA TYR A 134 5.30 9.50 -12.30
C TYR A 134 6.22 10.46 -11.55
N LEU A 135 7.47 10.63 -12.03
CA LEU A 135 8.43 11.54 -11.41
C LEU A 135 7.98 13.01 -11.49
N GLY A 136 7.37 13.41 -12.61
CA GLY A 136 6.78 14.74 -12.77
C GLY A 136 5.67 15.01 -11.76
N LEU A 137 4.74 14.06 -11.59
CA LEU A 137 3.66 14.16 -10.60
C LEU A 137 4.20 14.19 -9.17
N LEU A 138 5.16 13.33 -8.81
CA LEU A 138 5.78 13.35 -7.49
C LEU A 138 6.44 14.71 -7.20
N THR A 139 7.10 15.29 -8.19
CA THR A 139 7.76 16.59 -8.07
C THR A 139 6.74 17.71 -7.82
N VAL A 140 5.68 17.78 -8.64
CA VAL A 140 4.61 18.77 -8.47
C VAL A 140 3.94 18.61 -7.10
N MET A 141 3.62 17.38 -6.71
CA MET A 141 2.98 17.10 -5.42
C MET A 141 3.89 17.42 -4.23
N SER A 142 5.21 17.23 -4.36
CA SER A 142 6.19 17.69 -3.37
C SER A 142 6.20 19.20 -3.23
N ILE A 143 6.21 19.93 -4.36
CA ILE A 143 6.19 21.39 -4.36
C ILE A 143 4.90 21.91 -3.70
N LEU A 144 3.75 21.34 -4.06
CA LEU A 144 2.47 21.69 -3.46
C LEU A 144 2.43 21.37 -1.96
N TYR A 145 2.99 20.23 -1.54
CA TYR A 145 3.13 19.87 -0.14
C TYR A 145 3.92 20.93 0.64
N PHE A 146 5.13 21.25 0.19
CA PHE A 146 5.96 22.26 0.87
C PHE A 146 5.37 23.67 0.84
N SER A 147 4.60 24.00 -0.20
CA SER A 147 3.93 25.30 -0.30
C SER A 147 2.71 25.41 0.62
N SER A 148 2.09 24.29 0.98
CA SER A 148 0.86 24.24 1.78
C SER A 148 1.06 23.75 3.22
N SER A 149 2.24 23.20 3.54
CA SER A 149 2.56 22.70 4.87
C SER A 149 2.59 23.85 5.87
N GLN A 150 1.48 24.01 6.58
CA GLN A 150 1.37 24.86 7.76
C GLN A 150 1.58 23.97 8.99
N GLY A 151 2.38 24.43 9.95
CA GLY A 151 2.56 23.74 11.22
C GLY A 151 1.21 23.53 11.94
N VAL A 152 1.12 22.46 12.71
CA VAL A 152 -0.05 22.17 13.54
C VAL A 152 0.02 23.02 14.81
N ASP A 153 -0.92 23.96 14.96
CA ASP A 153 -1.02 24.86 16.13
C ASP A 153 -1.80 24.23 17.31
N ASP A 154 -1.90 22.90 17.32
CA ASP A 154 -2.63 22.17 18.35
C ASP A 154 -1.65 21.61 19.38
N THR A 155 -1.40 22.38 20.44
CA THR A 155 -0.54 21.97 21.56
C THR A 155 -1.27 21.15 22.61
N ASP A 156 -2.59 20.95 22.49
CA ASP A 156 -3.42 20.81 23.68
C ASP A 156 -3.47 19.40 24.27
N PHE A 157 -2.97 18.36 23.58
CA PHE A 157 -2.88 17.05 24.21
C PHE A 157 -1.90 16.05 23.56
N ILE A 158 -0.92 15.59 24.35
CA ILE A 158 -0.22 14.33 24.13
C ILE A 158 -0.71 13.34 25.18
N VAL A 159 -1.42 12.30 24.74
CA VAL A 159 -1.87 11.21 25.61
C VAL A 159 -0.66 10.43 26.10
N PRO A 160 -0.47 10.24 27.42
CA PRO A 160 0.58 9.38 27.93
C PRO A 160 0.31 7.92 27.54
N GLY A 161 1.31 7.24 26.97
CA GLY A 161 1.24 5.81 26.67
C GLY A 161 0.77 5.43 25.25
N GLY A 162 0.67 6.38 24.32
CA GLY A 162 0.34 6.07 22.93
C GLY A 162 0.64 7.21 21.96
N PHE A 163 0.38 6.97 20.67
CA PHE A 163 0.25 8.09 19.73
C PHE A 163 -0.91 8.99 20.18
N SER A 164 -0.81 10.28 19.91
CA SER A 164 -1.74 11.27 20.45
C SER A 164 -3.17 11.15 19.90
N ASP A 165 -3.34 10.46 18.78
CA ASP A 165 -4.63 10.27 18.11
C ASP A 165 -4.89 8.78 17.86
N GLU A 166 -6.14 8.43 17.66
CA GLU A 166 -6.51 7.10 17.14
C GLU A 166 -6.14 6.96 15.67
N ILE A 167 -5.89 5.72 15.21
CA ILE A 167 -5.45 5.48 13.84
C ILE A 167 -6.50 5.88 12.79
N TYR A 168 -7.80 5.76 13.12
CA TYR A 168 -8.89 6.11 12.20
C TYR A 168 -9.34 7.56 12.33
N ASP A 169 -8.69 8.36 13.19
CA ASP A 169 -9.03 9.76 13.40
C ASP A 169 -8.24 10.69 12.46
N CYS A 170 -7.86 10.22 11.27
CA CYS A 170 -7.07 11.03 10.32
C CYS A 170 -7.79 12.31 9.91
N PHE A 171 -9.13 12.34 9.94
CA PHE A 171 -9.94 13.50 9.55
C PHE A 171 -10.01 14.63 10.58
N ALA A 172 -9.54 14.44 11.81
CA ALA A 172 -9.51 15.52 12.80
C ALA A 172 -8.65 16.71 12.34
N GLN A 173 -7.65 16.47 11.48
CA GLN A 173 -6.85 17.52 10.86
C GLN A 173 -6.83 17.32 9.34
N PRO A 174 -7.73 17.97 8.59
CA PRO A 174 -7.93 17.70 7.16
C PRO A 174 -6.69 17.99 6.32
N ASN A 175 -5.88 18.99 6.71
CA ASN A 175 -4.64 19.31 6.00
C ASN A 175 -3.63 18.16 6.07
N VAL A 176 -3.43 17.59 7.27
CA VAL A 176 -2.54 16.43 7.47
C VAL A 176 -3.10 15.20 6.79
N CYS A 177 -4.42 14.98 6.87
CA CYS A 177 -5.09 13.88 6.16
C CYS A 177 -4.84 13.97 4.65
N VAL A 178 -5.16 15.11 4.04
CA VAL A 178 -4.96 15.32 2.59
C VAL A 178 -3.49 15.15 2.22
N ALA A 179 -2.56 15.69 3.00
CA ALA A 179 -1.13 15.50 2.75
C ALA A 179 -0.71 14.03 2.82
N SER A 180 -1.19 13.25 3.79
CA SER A 180 -0.87 11.82 3.90
C SER A 180 -1.53 10.95 2.83
N PHE A 181 -2.70 11.33 2.32
CA PHE A 181 -3.38 10.61 1.25
C PHE A 181 -2.86 10.97 -0.14
N CYS A 182 -2.59 12.25 -0.39
CA CYS A 182 -2.18 12.74 -1.70
C CYS A 182 -0.66 12.74 -1.89
N CYS A 183 0.10 12.93 -0.80
CA CYS A 183 1.56 13.03 -0.81
C CYS A 183 2.20 12.13 0.27
N PRO A 184 1.84 10.83 0.38
CA PRO A 184 2.32 9.96 1.45
C PRO A 184 3.85 9.89 1.51
N PHE A 185 4.52 9.88 0.35
CA PHE A 185 5.97 9.83 0.24
C PHE A 185 6.66 11.06 0.85
N ALA A 186 6.16 12.27 0.57
CA ALA A 186 6.72 13.51 1.11
C ALA A 186 6.41 13.61 2.61
N ARG A 187 5.16 13.33 2.98
CA ARG A 187 4.70 13.44 4.36
C ARG A 187 5.40 12.45 5.30
N TRP A 188 5.54 11.20 4.87
CA TRP A 188 6.27 10.19 5.64
C TRP A 188 7.75 10.55 5.77
N SER A 189 8.39 10.96 4.67
CA SER A 189 9.82 11.34 4.66
C SER A 189 10.11 12.53 5.57
N ASP A 190 9.23 13.53 5.58
CA ASP A 190 9.30 14.67 6.48
C ASP A 190 9.15 14.23 7.95
N THR A 191 8.15 13.39 8.23
CA THR A 191 7.90 12.87 9.59
C THR A 191 9.09 12.12 10.18
N VAL A 192 9.69 11.19 9.43
CA VAL A 192 10.86 10.44 9.90
C VAL A 192 12.13 11.30 9.99
N SER A 193 12.21 12.37 9.18
CA SER A 193 13.30 13.35 9.25
C SER A 193 13.17 14.25 10.47
N GLN A 194 11.96 14.66 10.84
CA GLN A 194 11.71 15.44 12.06
C GLN A 194 12.05 14.66 13.34
N ALA A 195 11.99 13.33 13.30
CA ALA A 195 12.39 12.46 14.39
C ALA A 195 13.87 12.05 14.38
N ASP A 196 14.70 12.66 13.52
CA ASP A 196 16.12 12.32 13.31
C ASP A 196 16.36 10.83 13.01
N LEU A 197 15.38 10.13 12.42
CA LEU A 197 15.49 8.71 12.09
C LEU A 197 16.08 8.48 10.70
N LEU A 198 15.76 9.36 9.76
CA LEU A 198 16.19 9.26 8.37
C LEU A 198 16.17 10.65 7.71
N PRO A 199 17.22 11.07 6.99
CA PRO A 199 17.18 12.34 6.28
C PRO A 199 16.05 12.35 5.24
N PHE A 200 15.36 13.48 5.09
CA PHE A 200 14.24 13.65 4.16
C PHE A 200 14.51 13.08 2.75
N ASN A 201 15.64 13.44 2.15
CA ASN A 201 16.01 13.01 0.79
C ASN A 201 16.16 11.49 0.68
N VAL A 202 16.62 10.82 1.73
CA VAL A 202 16.76 9.37 1.75
C VAL A 202 15.38 8.71 1.84
N GLY A 203 14.49 9.24 2.70
CA GLY A 203 13.11 8.79 2.77
C GLY A 203 12.40 8.90 1.43
N LEU A 204 12.56 10.05 0.75
CA LEU A 204 11.97 10.32 -0.55
C LEU A 204 12.51 9.35 -1.62
N ALA A 205 13.82 9.11 -1.63
CA ALA A 205 14.45 8.18 -2.56
C ALA A 205 13.94 6.74 -2.38
N LEU A 206 13.70 6.29 -1.14
CA LEU A 206 13.14 4.96 -0.86
C LEU A 206 11.72 4.80 -1.43
N TRP A 207 10.89 5.84 -1.32
CA TRP A 207 9.54 5.84 -1.91
C TRP A 207 9.57 5.84 -3.44
N ILE A 208 10.45 6.65 -4.05
CA ILE A 208 10.64 6.65 -5.50
C ILE A 208 11.08 5.26 -5.98
N LEU A 209 12.07 4.65 -5.32
CA LEU A 209 12.58 3.33 -5.67
C LEU A 209 11.49 2.26 -5.54
N ALA A 210 10.72 2.26 -4.45
CA ALA A 210 9.61 1.34 -4.27
C ALA A 210 8.56 1.48 -5.39
N GLY A 211 8.18 2.71 -5.75
CA GLY A 211 7.25 2.95 -6.86
C GLY A 211 7.81 2.51 -8.22
N LEU A 212 9.11 2.67 -8.47
CA LEU A 212 9.76 2.17 -9.69
C LEU A 212 9.77 0.63 -9.75
N ILE A 213 9.92 -0.06 -8.61
CA ILE A 213 9.82 -1.52 -8.53
C ILE A 213 8.41 -1.97 -8.90
N ASP A 214 7.37 -1.34 -8.35
CA ASP A 214 5.98 -1.66 -8.67
C ASP A 214 5.67 -1.44 -10.16
N LEU A 215 6.22 -0.37 -10.74
CA LEU A 215 6.04 -0.06 -12.15
C LEU A 215 6.76 -1.05 -13.09
N ALA A 216 7.92 -1.58 -12.68
CA ALA A 216 8.73 -2.47 -13.50
C ALA A 216 8.28 -3.94 -13.47
N TRP A 217 7.80 -4.43 -12.32
CA TRP A 217 7.56 -5.87 -12.10
C TRP A 217 6.08 -6.27 -12.13
N PHE A 218 5.15 -5.32 -12.30
CA PHE A 218 3.69 -5.53 -12.29
C PHE A 218 3.17 -6.27 -11.04
N PHE A 219 3.99 -6.36 -10.00
CA PHE A 219 3.70 -7.02 -8.73
C PHE A 219 3.88 -5.98 -7.62
N PRO A 220 3.04 -5.96 -6.57
CA PRO A 220 3.08 -4.96 -5.49
C PRO A 220 4.26 -5.15 -4.53
N ALA A 221 5.44 -5.51 -5.04
CA ALA A 221 6.65 -5.70 -4.24
C ALA A 221 7.09 -4.38 -3.59
N GLY A 222 7.02 -3.26 -4.32
CA GLY A 222 7.28 -1.93 -3.80
C GLY A 222 6.35 -1.57 -2.66
N PHE A 223 5.05 -1.81 -2.81
CA PHE A 223 4.08 -1.64 -1.71
C PHE A 223 4.43 -2.48 -0.47
N LEU A 224 4.78 -3.76 -0.63
CA LEU A 224 5.18 -4.60 0.51
C LEU A 224 6.47 -4.10 1.17
N ILE A 225 7.45 -3.62 0.39
CA ILE A 225 8.65 -2.98 0.92
C ILE A 225 8.28 -1.74 1.74
N LEU A 226 7.34 -0.92 1.27
CA LEU A 226 6.86 0.26 2.01
C LEU A 226 6.12 -0.12 3.30
N VAL A 227 5.35 -1.21 3.31
CA VAL A 227 4.71 -1.72 4.54
C VAL A 227 5.78 -2.11 5.56
N VAL A 228 6.80 -2.87 5.16
CA VAL A 228 7.89 -3.27 6.06
C VAL A 228 8.68 -2.07 6.55
N LEU A 229 9.07 -1.18 5.65
CA LEU A 229 9.85 0.02 5.97
C LEU A 229 9.07 0.99 6.87
N GLY A 230 7.82 1.25 6.53
CA GLY A 230 6.92 2.10 7.31
C GLY A 230 6.69 1.55 8.71
N SER A 231 6.39 0.25 8.82
CA SER A 231 6.23 -0.42 10.13
C SER A 231 7.52 -0.39 10.95
N TYR A 232 8.67 -0.59 10.32
CA TYR A 232 9.97 -0.50 10.97
C TYR A 232 10.23 0.89 11.55
N HIS A 233 10.04 1.94 10.74
CA HIS A 233 10.23 3.31 11.20
C HIS A 233 9.18 3.73 12.25
N ARG A 234 7.94 3.25 12.14
CA ARG A 234 6.92 3.43 13.17
C ARG A 234 7.31 2.82 14.51
N MET A 235 7.85 1.60 14.51
CA MET A 235 8.40 0.98 15.74
C MET A 235 9.57 1.80 16.30
N ARG A 236 10.40 2.42 15.45
CA ARG A 236 11.48 3.31 15.90
C ARG A 236 10.95 4.63 16.46
N LEU A 237 9.94 5.24 15.83
CA LEU A 237 9.26 6.44 16.35
C LEU A 237 8.73 6.18 17.76
N ARG A 238 8.09 5.02 18.00
CA ARG A 238 7.65 4.63 19.35
C ARG A 238 8.81 4.60 20.35
N ARG A 239 9.99 4.12 19.96
CA ARG A 239 11.18 4.12 20.85
C ARG A 239 11.69 5.54 21.14
N VAL A 240 11.74 6.41 20.11
CA VAL A 240 12.14 7.82 20.26
C VAL A 240 11.22 8.55 21.24
N TYR A 241 9.91 8.35 21.09
CA TYR A 241 8.89 8.99 21.92
C TYR A 241 8.52 8.21 23.19
N LYS A 242 9.25 7.13 23.51
CA LYS A 242 9.02 6.27 24.69
C LYS A 242 7.58 5.72 24.80
N LEU A 243 6.97 5.40 23.66
CA LEU A 243 5.66 4.79 23.55
C LEU A 243 5.77 3.25 23.66
N PRO A 244 4.74 2.56 24.16
CA PRO A 244 4.72 1.11 24.19
C PRO A 244 4.78 0.53 22.77
N THR A 245 5.58 -0.52 22.59
CA THR A 245 5.75 -1.22 21.32
C THR A 245 4.56 -2.11 21.01
N GLN A 246 4.04 -2.04 19.78
CA GLN A 246 2.90 -2.84 19.34
C GLN A 246 3.16 -3.38 17.92
N ASN A 247 4.17 -4.24 17.78
CA ASN A 247 4.72 -4.65 16.47
C ASN A 247 3.66 -5.12 15.47
N VAL A 248 2.74 -5.99 15.90
CA VAL A 248 1.66 -6.51 15.03
C VAL A 248 0.72 -5.40 14.60
N SER A 249 0.30 -4.54 15.53
CA SER A 249 -0.57 -3.40 15.22
C SER A 249 0.11 -2.45 14.24
N ASP A 250 1.40 -2.19 14.39
CA ASP A 250 2.15 -1.31 13.49
C ASP A 250 2.21 -1.87 12.05
N VAL A 251 2.40 -3.18 11.89
CA VAL A 251 2.34 -3.85 10.58
C VAL A 251 0.95 -3.79 9.97
N LEU A 252 -0.09 -4.14 10.74
CA LEU A 252 -1.47 -4.11 10.25
C LEU A 252 -1.93 -2.69 9.89
N SER A 253 -1.45 -1.69 10.63
CA SER A 253 -1.72 -0.27 10.36
C SER A 253 -1.25 0.14 8.97
N TYR A 254 0.02 -0.16 8.63
CA TYR A 254 0.57 0.12 7.31
C TYR A 254 -0.04 -0.75 6.22
N LEU A 255 -0.37 -2.00 6.52
CA LEU A 255 -0.98 -2.91 5.54
C LEU A 255 -2.40 -2.48 5.15
N PHE A 256 -3.23 -2.05 6.10
CA PHE A 256 -4.66 -1.77 5.86
C PHE A 256 -5.00 -0.29 5.66
N CYS A 257 -4.27 0.64 6.28
CA CYS A 257 -4.44 2.07 6.01
C CYS A 257 -3.12 2.83 6.21
N MET A 258 -2.16 2.63 5.30
CA MET A 258 -0.90 3.38 5.26
C MET A 258 -1.09 4.91 5.37
N PRO A 259 -2.02 5.57 4.65
CA PRO A 259 -2.22 7.02 4.80
C PRO A 259 -2.65 7.43 6.20
N CYS A 260 -3.49 6.63 6.86
CA CYS A 260 -3.92 6.87 8.23
C CYS A 260 -2.72 6.78 9.20
N ALA A 261 -1.89 5.75 9.05
CA ALA A 261 -0.69 5.55 9.85
C ALA A 261 0.28 6.73 9.69
N ILE A 262 0.53 7.17 8.45
CA ILE A 262 1.37 8.34 8.14
C ILE A 262 0.78 9.62 8.75
N ALA A 263 -0.54 9.85 8.64
CA ALA A 263 -1.19 11.03 9.23
C ALA A 263 -1.03 11.05 10.76
N GLN A 264 -1.26 9.92 11.42
CA GLN A 264 -1.11 9.80 12.87
C GLN A 264 0.33 10.05 13.33
N GLU A 265 1.32 9.48 12.62
CA GLU A 265 2.74 9.69 12.92
C GLU A 265 3.14 11.15 12.78
N ALA A 266 2.69 11.79 11.70
CA ALA A 266 3.02 13.17 11.42
C ALA A 266 2.45 14.13 12.45
N ARG A 267 1.17 13.97 12.83
CA ARG A 267 0.55 14.78 13.89
C ARG A 267 1.29 14.64 15.21
N HIS A 268 1.67 13.42 15.57
CA HIS A 268 2.40 13.20 16.82
C HIS A 268 3.78 13.86 16.79
N ALA A 269 4.53 13.72 15.69
CA ALA A 269 5.83 14.36 15.53
C ALA A 269 5.73 15.91 15.61
N GLU A 270 4.74 16.50 14.94
CA GLU A 270 4.51 17.95 14.96
C GLU A 270 4.14 18.47 16.35
N ARG A 271 3.28 17.76 17.11
CA ARG A 271 2.94 18.14 18.49
C ARG A 271 4.14 18.07 19.43
N VAL A 272 4.97 17.02 19.30
CA VAL A 272 6.19 16.90 20.11
C VAL A 272 7.13 18.06 19.82
N ARG A 273 7.28 18.43 18.55
CA ARG A 273 8.10 19.56 18.12
C ARG A 273 7.55 20.90 18.63
N SER A 274 6.25 21.16 18.50
CA SER A 274 5.65 22.43 18.96
C SER A 274 5.78 22.61 20.47
N ILE A 275 5.61 21.54 21.26
CA ILE A 275 5.86 21.58 22.71
C ILE A 275 7.34 21.87 23.00
N ALA A 276 8.27 21.23 22.29
CA ALA A 276 9.70 21.49 22.48
C ALA A 276 10.07 22.95 22.18
N GLU A 277 9.51 23.53 21.11
CA GLU A 277 9.69 24.94 20.74
C GLU A 277 9.04 25.88 21.79
N ALA A 278 7.85 25.57 22.28
CA ALA A 278 7.18 26.33 23.33
C ALA A 278 7.97 26.34 24.65
N VAL A 279 8.56 25.21 25.03
CA VAL A 279 9.44 25.11 26.22
C VAL A 279 10.73 25.92 26.05
N GLN A 280 11.28 25.98 24.84
CA GLN A 280 12.50 26.77 24.56
C GLN A 280 12.23 28.28 24.51
N ASN A 281 11.09 28.69 23.94
CA ASN A 281 10.73 30.09 23.72
C ASN A 281 9.93 30.73 24.87
N GLY A 282 9.39 29.92 25.78
CA GLY A 282 8.65 30.42 26.94
C GLY A 282 9.46 31.42 27.76
N PRO A 283 8.81 32.39 28.44
CA PRO A 283 9.50 33.33 29.31
C PRO A 283 10.41 32.55 30.26
N ARG A 284 11.71 32.90 30.32
CA ARG A 284 12.62 32.44 31.38
C ARG A 284 12.20 33.06 32.72
N THR A 285 10.93 32.96 33.09
CA THR A 285 10.47 33.28 34.43
C THR A 285 11.03 32.22 35.36
N HIS A 286 12.24 32.47 35.85
CA HIS A 286 12.79 31.96 37.11
C HIS A 286 12.63 30.45 37.39
N PHE A 287 12.83 29.59 36.39
CA PHE A 287 13.06 28.14 36.61
C PHE A 287 14.43 27.84 37.27
N ASN A 288 15.09 28.82 37.92
CA ASN A 288 16.32 28.61 38.68
C ASN A 288 16.14 27.70 39.91
N ASN A 289 14.91 27.28 40.24
CA ASN A 289 14.65 26.37 41.36
C ASN A 289 13.98 25.04 40.98
N VAL A 290 13.78 24.73 39.69
CA VAL A 290 13.40 23.37 39.31
C VAL A 290 14.66 22.64 38.93
N SER A 291 15.22 21.95 39.92
CA SER A 291 16.26 20.95 39.76
C SER A 291 15.96 20.11 38.52
N LYS A 292 16.85 20.23 37.52
CA LYS A 292 16.96 19.45 36.28
C LYS A 292 16.31 18.07 36.47
N PRO A 293 15.19 17.72 35.79
CA PRO A 293 14.67 16.37 35.88
C PRO A 293 15.77 15.45 35.40
N ARG A 294 16.33 14.70 36.35
CA ARG A 294 17.32 13.66 36.11
C ARG A 294 16.63 12.73 35.13
N MET A 295 17.03 12.71 33.86
CA MET A 295 16.66 11.62 32.97
C MET A 295 17.07 10.36 33.73
N GLN A 296 16.10 9.65 34.28
CA GLN A 296 16.33 8.36 34.88
C GLN A 296 16.87 7.49 33.76
N GLN A 297 18.19 7.29 33.79
CA GLN A 297 18.81 6.16 33.13
C GLN A 297 17.97 4.93 33.48
N PRO A 298 17.54 4.14 32.49
CA PRO A 298 16.76 2.94 32.76
C PRO A 298 17.60 2.03 33.66
N ALA A 299 17.24 2.02 34.95
CA ALA A 299 17.52 0.92 35.84
C ALA A 299 16.69 -0.24 35.30
N ASP A 300 17.35 -1.20 34.67
CA ASP A 300 17.29 -2.60 35.09
C ASP A 300 17.92 -3.47 34.00
N ALA A 301 19.16 -3.87 34.28
CA ALA A 301 19.78 -5.02 33.68
C ALA A 301 18.98 -6.26 34.10
N ILE A 302 18.27 -6.86 33.15
CA ILE A 302 17.64 -8.17 33.33
C ILE A 302 18.76 -9.19 33.64
N PRO A 303 18.78 -9.84 34.82
CA PRO A 303 19.76 -10.86 35.10
C PRO A 303 19.50 -12.08 34.21
N LYS A 304 20.51 -12.48 33.43
CA LYS A 304 20.54 -13.76 32.70
C LYS A 304 20.37 -14.90 33.70
N GLN A 305 19.23 -15.58 33.68
CA GLN A 305 19.12 -16.91 34.26
C GLN A 305 19.89 -17.90 33.37
N ARG A 306 20.85 -18.60 33.97
CA ARG A 306 21.59 -19.73 33.39
C ARG A 306 20.78 -21.01 33.54
#